data_AF-A0A0G4PGD4-F1
#
_entry.id   AF-A0A0G4PGD4-F1
#
_cell.length_a   1.000
_cell.length_b   1.000
_cell.length_c   1.000
_cell.angle_alpha   90.00
_cell.angle_beta   90.00
_cell.angle_gamma   90.00
#
_symmetry.space_group_name_H-M   'P 1'
#
loop_
_entity.id
_entity.type
_entity.pdbx_description
1 polymer ?
#
loop_
_entity_poly.entity_id
_entity_poly.type
_entity_poly.pdbx_seq_one_letter_code
_entity_poly.pdbx_strand_id
1 'polypeptide(L)'
;MPFSFRHKKKPLGVMVGDKDDREADLEQSGDINMLQRYRLHQYCNEVKRYDTGPPFDSHKLFFVEEDLREVVEEEISIKEEHNILDKDAEERLYALNVKYWLLMQTWVDHRSCLENEYLQRAFELWWSHPKWYMHRMLVEDCASRQGCCARGCGCCLNRKIDPTHTLGVGHCTFECACCRRARGFDISTEDKELLNAQRREKMKHFPIHRIIRVSIWGLVGDSYDSPFDMIDAPPTYGQIAKDKAFVQKRDKT
;
A
#
# COMPACT_ATOMS: atom_id res chain seq x y z
N MET A 1 22.04 -9.04 -52.20
CA MET A 1 20.87 -9.42 -51.36
C MET A 1 20.45 -8.20 -50.56
N PRO A 2 19.21 -7.69 -50.71
CA PRO A 2 18.73 -6.59 -49.88
C PRO A 2 18.04 -7.15 -48.63
N PHE A 3 18.51 -6.74 -47.46
CA PHE A 3 17.86 -6.99 -46.18
C PHE A 3 16.56 -6.19 -46.11
N SER A 4 15.42 -6.88 -46.25
CA SER A 4 14.10 -6.30 -46.01
C SER A 4 13.85 -6.23 -44.50
N PHE A 5 13.96 -5.03 -43.94
CA PHE A 5 13.40 -4.73 -42.62
C PHE A 5 11.87 -4.80 -42.72
N ARG A 6 11.29 -5.94 -42.32
CA ARG A 6 9.84 -6.04 -42.08
C ARG A 6 9.51 -5.22 -40.83
N HIS A 7 9.10 -3.98 -41.00
CA HIS A 7 8.26 -3.31 -40.02
C HIS A 7 6.94 -4.08 -39.94
N LYS A 8 6.76 -4.89 -38.90
CA LYS A 8 5.44 -5.43 -38.55
C LYS A 8 4.54 -4.22 -38.27
N LYS A 9 3.63 -3.91 -39.19
CA LYS A 9 2.54 -2.96 -38.94
C LYS A 9 1.77 -3.47 -37.72
N LYS A 10 1.59 -2.63 -36.70
CA LYS A 10 0.68 -2.92 -35.58
C LYS A 10 -0.71 -3.25 -36.17
N PRO A 11 -1.38 -4.31 -35.72
CA PRO A 11 -2.72 -4.63 -36.20
C PRO A 11 -3.65 -3.44 -35.97
N LEU A 12 -4.50 -3.14 -36.96
CA LEU A 12 -5.53 -2.11 -36.84
C LEU A 12 -6.42 -2.47 -35.64
N GLY A 13 -6.51 -1.58 -34.65
CA GLY A 13 -7.40 -1.72 -33.49
C GLY A 13 -6.72 -1.76 -32.11
N VAL A 14 -5.39 -1.91 -32.05
CA VAL A 14 -4.66 -1.85 -30.77
C VAL A 14 -4.44 -0.40 -30.36
N MET A 15 -5.10 0.03 -29.29
CA MET A 15 -4.87 1.34 -28.68
C MET A 15 -3.55 1.34 -27.89
N VAL A 16 -2.97 2.52 -27.71
CA VAL A 16 -1.81 2.67 -26.83
C VAL A 16 -2.28 2.40 -25.41
N GLY A 17 -1.68 1.41 -24.74
CA GLY A 17 -2.03 0.99 -23.39
C GLY A 17 -2.59 -0.44 -23.32
N ASP A 18 -3.22 -0.91 -24.39
CA ASP A 18 -3.77 -2.26 -24.50
C ASP A 18 -2.75 -3.32 -24.08
N LYS A 19 -3.24 -4.34 -23.37
CA LYS A 19 -2.45 -5.50 -23.00
C LYS A 19 -1.88 -6.14 -24.27
N ASP A 20 -0.57 -6.32 -24.31
CA ASP A 20 0.07 -7.13 -25.34
C ASP A 20 0.01 -8.63 -24.99
N ASP A 21 0.28 -9.46 -26.00
CA ASP A 21 0.26 -10.92 -25.87
C ASP A 21 1.13 -11.40 -24.70
N ARG A 22 2.26 -10.71 -24.44
CA ARG A 22 3.18 -11.09 -23.36
C ARG A 22 2.61 -10.78 -21.98
N GLU A 23 1.94 -9.63 -21.80
CA GLU A 23 1.24 -9.34 -20.56
C GLU A 23 0.13 -10.36 -20.31
N ALA A 24 -0.65 -10.69 -21.35
CA ALA A 24 -1.74 -11.66 -21.26
C ALA A 24 -1.24 -13.07 -20.91
N ASP A 25 -0.15 -13.53 -21.53
CA ASP A 25 0.49 -14.82 -21.23
C ASP A 25 0.98 -14.86 -19.76
N LEU A 26 1.60 -13.77 -19.28
CA LEU A 26 2.05 -13.67 -17.89
C LEU A 26 0.87 -13.68 -16.91
N GLU A 27 -0.22 -12.95 -17.20
CA GLU A 27 -1.44 -13.02 -16.41
C GLU A 27 -2.01 -14.44 -16.36
N GLN A 28 -2.08 -15.13 -17.50
CA GLN A 28 -2.62 -16.49 -17.55
C GLN A 28 -1.74 -17.51 -16.80
N SER A 29 -0.42 -17.29 -16.78
CA SER A 29 0.52 -18.17 -16.06
C SER A 29 0.35 -18.12 -14.54
N GLY A 30 -0.21 -17.04 -14.00
CA GLY A 30 -0.29 -16.79 -12.56
C GLY A 30 1.03 -16.36 -11.92
N ASP A 31 2.11 -16.14 -12.70
CA ASP A 31 3.38 -15.61 -12.18
C ASP A 31 3.26 -14.10 -11.91
N ILE A 32 2.70 -13.77 -10.75
CA ILE A 32 2.45 -12.40 -10.32
C ILE A 32 3.75 -11.58 -10.22
N ASN A 33 4.85 -12.19 -9.79
CA ASN A 33 6.14 -11.48 -9.68
C ASN A 33 6.63 -11.04 -11.05
N MET A 34 6.67 -11.97 -12.02
CA MET A 34 7.11 -11.68 -13.38
C MET A 34 6.16 -10.72 -14.10
N LEU A 35 4.85 -10.85 -13.88
CA LEU A 35 3.85 -9.91 -14.39
C LEU A 35 4.09 -8.48 -13.87
N GLN A 36 4.25 -8.31 -12.55
CA GLN A 36 4.47 -6.99 -11.97
C GLN A 36 5.81 -6.38 -12.40
N ARG A 37 6.87 -7.20 -12.51
CA ARG A 37 8.17 -6.75 -13.06
C ARG A 37 8.05 -6.33 -14.52
N TYR A 38 7.28 -7.07 -15.31
CA TYR A 38 6.99 -6.72 -16.70
C TYR A 38 6.31 -5.35 -16.80
N ARG A 39 5.23 -5.14 -16.03
CA ARG A 39 4.50 -3.87 -15.97
C ARG A 39 5.38 -2.71 -15.55
N LEU A 40 6.18 -2.88 -14.48
CA LEU A 40 7.13 -1.87 -14.03
C LEU A 40 8.15 -1.52 -15.13
N HIS A 41 8.68 -2.53 -15.82
CA HIS A 41 9.63 -2.32 -16.92
C HIS A 41 8.99 -1.52 -18.07
N GLN A 42 7.76 -1.86 -18.47
CA GLN A 42 7.06 -1.14 -19.53
C GLN A 42 6.72 0.29 -19.12
N TYR A 43 6.21 0.48 -17.90
CA TYR A 43 5.99 1.81 -17.33
C TYR A 43 7.26 2.68 -17.40
N CYS A 44 8.41 2.17 -16.93
CA CYS A 44 9.67 2.90 -16.98
C CYS A 44 10.13 3.19 -18.41
N ASN A 45 9.87 2.29 -19.37
CA ASN A 45 10.20 2.51 -20.78
C ASN A 45 9.32 3.58 -21.41
N GLU A 46 8.03 3.62 -21.10
CA GLU A 46 7.09 4.61 -21.63
C GLU A 46 7.42 6.01 -21.12
N VAL A 47 7.65 6.15 -19.81
CA VAL A 47 8.08 7.43 -19.20
C VAL A 47 9.33 7.98 -19.90
N LYS A 48 10.32 7.11 -20.18
CA LYS A 48 11.55 7.51 -20.89
C LYS A 48 11.31 7.89 -22.36
N ARG A 49 10.34 7.27 -23.02
CA ARG A 49 10.10 7.46 -24.47
C ARG A 49 9.34 8.73 -24.78
N TYR A 50 8.38 9.10 -23.94
CA TYR A 50 7.46 10.19 -24.23
C TYR A 50 7.91 11.55 -23.66
N ASP A 51 8.98 11.59 -22.86
CA ASP A 51 9.48 12.81 -22.17
C ASP A 51 8.33 13.58 -21.48
N THR A 52 7.30 12.84 -21.06
CA THR A 52 6.06 13.33 -20.46
C THR A 52 6.33 13.62 -18.99
N GLY A 53 7.18 14.62 -18.72
CA GLY A 53 7.51 15.03 -17.36
C GLY A 53 8.05 13.90 -16.48
N PRO A 54 8.23 14.14 -15.16
CA PRO A 54 8.59 13.06 -14.26
C PRO A 54 7.51 11.97 -14.29
N PRO A 55 7.88 10.68 -14.14
CA PRO A 55 6.92 9.60 -13.93
C PRO A 55 5.89 10.03 -12.88
N PHE A 56 4.63 9.63 -13.04
CA PHE A 56 3.63 9.75 -11.97
C PHE A 56 4.30 9.54 -10.62
N ASP A 57 4.21 10.56 -9.76
CA ASP A 57 4.88 10.59 -8.48
C ASP A 57 4.19 9.59 -7.56
N SER A 58 4.49 8.30 -7.73
CA SER A 58 3.94 7.19 -6.94
C SER A 58 4.12 7.41 -5.43
N HIS A 59 5.13 8.19 -5.06
CA HIS A 59 5.34 8.65 -3.70
C HIS A 59 4.21 9.56 -3.18
N LYS A 60 3.55 10.38 -4.01
CA LYS A 60 2.41 11.22 -3.61
C LYS A 60 1.22 10.37 -3.17
N LEU A 61 0.87 9.33 -3.93
CA LEU A 61 -0.20 8.42 -3.55
C LEU A 61 0.11 7.74 -2.21
N PHE A 62 1.33 7.23 -2.06
CA PHE A 62 1.81 6.63 -0.80
C PHE A 62 1.77 7.61 0.38
N PHE A 63 2.13 8.88 0.16
CA PHE A 63 2.12 9.91 1.20
C PHE A 63 0.70 10.28 1.64
N VAL A 64 -0.24 10.41 0.70
CA VAL A 64 -1.64 10.67 1.02
C VAL A 64 -2.26 9.49 1.79
N GLU A 65 -1.90 8.25 1.44
CA GLU A 65 -2.33 7.07 2.20
C GLU A 65 -1.78 7.04 3.63
N GLU A 66 -0.54 7.49 3.83
CA GLU A 66 0.02 7.64 5.17
C GLU A 66 -0.74 8.71 5.96
N ASP A 67 -1.11 9.82 5.34
CA ASP A 67 -1.87 10.90 5.97
C ASP A 67 -3.30 10.45 6.34
N LEU A 68 -3.97 9.72 5.43
CA LEU A 68 -5.29 9.12 5.68
C LEU A 68 -5.25 8.16 6.86
N ARG A 69 -4.20 7.35 6.92
CA ARG A 69 -3.96 6.43 8.02
C ARG A 69 -3.75 7.19 9.31
N GLU A 70 -2.88 8.19 9.33
CA GLU A 70 -2.64 9.02 10.51
C GLU A 70 -3.92 9.60 11.11
N VAL A 71 -4.82 10.12 10.26
CA VAL A 71 -6.14 10.60 10.68
C VAL A 71 -6.98 9.51 11.35
N VAL A 72 -7.06 8.32 10.74
CA VAL A 72 -7.82 7.18 11.29
C VAL A 72 -7.20 6.68 12.59
N GLU A 73 -5.87 6.68 12.70
CA GLU A 73 -5.18 6.27 13.92
C GLU A 73 -5.45 7.24 15.08
N GLU A 74 -5.49 8.56 14.80
CA GLU A 74 -5.84 9.57 15.79
C GLU A 74 -7.30 9.46 16.22
N GLU A 75 -8.22 9.29 15.26
CA GLU A 75 -9.65 9.08 15.52
C GLU A 75 -9.88 7.90 16.47
N ILE A 76 -9.19 6.77 16.21
CA ILE A 76 -9.23 5.59 17.07
C ILE A 76 -8.65 5.91 18.46
N SER A 77 -7.55 6.66 18.54
CA SER A 77 -6.96 7.05 19.84
C SER A 77 -7.93 7.86 20.68
N ILE A 78 -8.58 8.88 20.09
CA ILE A 78 -9.57 9.71 20.77
C ILE A 78 -10.75 8.85 21.26
N LYS A 79 -11.27 7.96 20.40
CA LYS A 79 -12.37 7.06 20.76
C LYS A 79 -12.00 6.03 21.83
N GLU A 80 -10.73 5.61 21.90
CA GLU A 80 -10.23 4.72 22.96
C GLU A 80 -10.01 5.45 24.29
N GLU A 81 -9.59 6.71 24.25
CA GLU A 81 -9.28 7.53 25.43
C GLU A 81 -10.55 8.06 26.13
N HIS A 82 -11.61 8.34 25.37
CA HIS A 82 -12.86 8.92 25.88
C HIS A 82 -14.02 7.92 25.90
N ASN A 83 -14.39 7.43 27.09
CA ASN A 83 -15.61 6.61 27.27
C ASN A 83 -16.90 7.40 26.99
N ILE A 84 -16.88 8.70 27.23
CA ILE A 84 -17.91 9.68 26.84
C ILE A 84 -17.15 10.83 26.20
N LEU A 85 -17.53 11.19 24.97
CA LEU A 85 -16.91 12.29 24.26
C LEU A 85 -17.26 13.60 24.96
N ASP A 86 -16.24 14.37 25.33
CA ASP A 86 -16.44 15.76 25.71
C ASP A 86 -16.45 16.65 24.47
N LYS A 87 -16.77 17.92 24.66
CA LYS A 87 -16.89 18.89 23.56
C LYS A 87 -15.59 19.04 22.77
N ASP A 88 -14.43 18.95 23.43
CA ASP A 88 -13.12 19.06 22.75
C ASP A 88 -12.87 17.84 21.86
N ALA A 89 -13.14 16.63 22.38
CA ALA A 89 -13.05 15.40 21.61
C ALA A 89 -14.01 15.39 20.41
N GLU A 90 -15.23 15.90 20.57
CA GLU A 90 -16.20 16.04 19.46
C GLU A 90 -15.70 17.01 18.38
N GLU A 91 -15.19 18.17 18.77
CA GLU A 91 -14.64 19.17 17.83
C GLU A 91 -13.41 18.61 17.07
N ARG A 92 -12.53 17.86 17.76
CA ARG A 92 -11.39 17.18 17.15
C ARG A 92 -11.81 16.09 16.17
N LEU A 93 -12.76 15.23 16.53
CA LEU A 93 -13.28 14.18 15.65
C LEU A 93 -13.95 14.79 14.40
N TYR A 94 -14.68 15.90 14.55
CA TYR A 94 -15.23 16.63 13.42
C TYR A 94 -14.14 17.15 12.47
N ALA A 95 -13.08 17.77 13.02
CA ALA A 95 -11.95 18.25 12.24
C ALA A 95 -11.22 17.10 11.51
N LEU A 96 -11.06 15.95 12.16
CA LEU A 96 -10.47 14.75 11.55
C LEU A 96 -11.33 14.22 10.41
N ASN A 97 -12.66 14.22 10.54
CA ASN A 97 -13.56 13.80 9.47
C ASN A 97 -13.47 14.72 8.23
N VAL A 98 -13.38 16.04 8.44
CA VAL A 98 -13.14 17.01 7.35
C VAL A 98 -11.78 16.74 6.68
N LYS A 99 -10.73 16.52 7.48
CA LYS A 99 -9.38 16.22 6.97
C LYS A 99 -9.36 14.90 6.18
N TYR A 100 -10.02 13.85 6.68
CA TYR A 100 -10.15 12.57 5.98
C TYR A 100 -10.81 12.77 4.62
N TRP A 101 -11.93 13.50 4.57
CA TRP A 101 -12.65 13.74 3.32
C TRP A 101 -11.77 14.45 2.28
N LEU A 102 -11.04 15.50 2.68
CA LEU A 102 -10.13 16.24 1.80
C LEU A 102 -8.99 15.36 1.27
N LEU A 103 -8.36 14.58 2.15
CA LEU A 103 -7.31 13.65 1.77
C LEU A 103 -7.83 12.55 0.86
N MET A 104 -9.06 12.06 1.07
CA MET A 104 -9.70 11.09 0.19
C MET A 104 -9.91 11.66 -1.21
N GLN A 105 -10.32 12.93 -1.35
CA GLN A 105 -10.40 13.58 -2.66
C GLN A 105 -9.02 13.64 -3.33
N THR A 106 -7.99 14.03 -2.57
CA THR A 106 -6.61 14.07 -3.09
C THR A 106 -6.11 12.69 -3.51
N TRP A 107 -6.46 11.64 -2.76
CA TRP A 107 -6.13 10.27 -3.12
C TRP A 107 -6.84 9.84 -4.41
N VAL A 108 -8.13 10.16 -4.56
CA VAL A 108 -8.90 9.90 -5.78
C VAL A 108 -8.30 10.63 -6.97
N ASP A 109 -7.89 11.88 -6.82
CA ASP A 109 -7.23 12.66 -7.88
C ASP A 109 -5.91 12.01 -8.29
N HIS A 110 -5.04 11.67 -7.32
CA HIS A 110 -3.79 10.97 -7.60
C HIS A 110 -4.03 9.61 -8.26
N ARG A 111 -5.01 8.84 -7.80
CA ARG A 111 -5.37 7.57 -8.42
C ARG A 111 -5.89 7.76 -9.85
N SER A 112 -6.67 8.80 -10.11
CA SER A 112 -7.22 9.10 -11.44
C SER A 112 -6.13 9.54 -12.42
N CYS A 113 -5.06 10.14 -11.92
CA CYS A 113 -3.85 10.46 -12.69
C CYS A 113 -2.94 9.25 -12.96
N LEU A 114 -3.33 8.03 -12.59
CA LEU A 114 -2.68 6.80 -13.05
C LEU A 114 -3.04 6.54 -14.53
N GLU A 115 -2.69 7.48 -15.41
CA GLU A 115 -2.99 7.42 -16.85
C GLU A 115 -2.24 6.28 -17.57
N ASN A 116 -1.16 5.80 -16.97
CA ASN A 116 -0.40 4.69 -17.50
C ASN A 116 -1.07 3.36 -17.16
N GLU A 117 -1.54 2.65 -18.18
CA GLU A 117 -2.33 1.46 -17.95
C GLU A 117 -1.54 0.31 -17.30
N TYR A 118 -0.21 0.20 -17.51
CA TYR A 118 0.60 -0.79 -16.80
C TYR A 118 0.67 -0.51 -15.30
N LEU A 119 0.86 0.76 -14.93
CA LEU A 119 0.87 1.18 -13.53
C LEU A 119 -0.52 1.00 -12.89
N GLN A 120 -1.59 1.38 -13.59
CA GLN A 120 -2.95 1.19 -13.10
C GLN A 120 -3.26 -0.29 -12.84
N ARG A 121 -3.02 -1.17 -13.83
CA ARG A 121 -3.26 -2.61 -13.69
C ARG A 121 -2.37 -3.25 -12.63
N ALA A 122 -1.12 -2.79 -12.51
CA ALA A 122 -0.21 -3.22 -11.45
C ALA A 122 -0.76 -2.87 -10.06
N PHE A 123 -1.17 -1.61 -9.88
CA PHE A 123 -1.73 -1.11 -8.64
C PHE A 123 -3.02 -1.86 -8.27
N GLU A 124 -3.97 -1.98 -9.19
CA GLU A 124 -5.24 -2.68 -8.98
C GLU A 124 -5.04 -4.15 -8.61
N LEU A 125 -4.13 -4.85 -9.30
CA LEU A 125 -3.80 -6.24 -8.97
C LEU A 125 -3.20 -6.34 -7.57
N TRP A 126 -2.22 -5.50 -7.24
CA TRP A 126 -1.55 -5.54 -5.93
C TRP A 126 -2.52 -5.22 -4.79
N TRP A 127 -3.33 -4.18 -4.96
CA TRP A 127 -4.31 -3.73 -3.98
C TRP A 127 -5.57 -4.59 -3.89
N SER A 128 -5.79 -5.49 -4.84
CA SER A 128 -6.88 -6.46 -4.76
C SER A 128 -6.76 -7.39 -3.54
N HIS A 129 -5.55 -7.56 -3.01
CA HIS A 129 -5.34 -8.32 -1.78
C HIS A 129 -5.65 -7.43 -0.55
N PRO A 130 -6.68 -7.73 0.26
CA PRO A 130 -7.15 -6.85 1.34
C PRO A 130 -6.14 -6.65 2.48
N LYS A 131 -5.06 -7.45 2.49
CA LYS A 131 -3.94 -7.34 3.44
C LYS A 131 -2.61 -7.03 2.76
N TRP A 132 -2.62 -6.39 1.58
CA TRP A 132 -1.40 -5.98 0.86
C TRP A 132 -0.41 -5.25 1.79
N TYR A 133 -0.93 -4.45 2.72
CA TYR A 133 -0.13 -3.69 3.68
C TYR A 133 0.63 -4.55 4.69
N MET A 134 0.31 -5.85 4.81
CA MET A 134 1.01 -6.82 5.65
C MET A 134 2.16 -7.52 4.91
N HIS A 135 2.53 -7.03 3.72
CA HIS A 135 3.72 -7.50 3.03
C HIS A 135 4.96 -7.39 3.94
N ARG A 136 5.78 -8.45 3.99
CA ARG A 136 6.93 -8.60 4.89
C ARG A 136 7.84 -7.37 4.97
N MET A 137 8.20 -6.79 3.83
CA MET A 137 9.02 -5.57 3.78
C MET A 137 8.39 -4.37 4.52
N LEU A 138 7.06 -4.24 4.52
CA LEU A 138 6.33 -3.18 5.22
C LEU A 138 6.27 -3.48 6.73
N VAL A 139 6.13 -4.76 7.09
CA VAL A 139 6.20 -5.25 8.47
C VAL A 139 7.57 -4.96 9.08
N GLU A 140 8.64 -5.29 8.35
CA GLU A 140 10.03 -5.03 8.74
C GLU A 140 10.31 -3.53 8.87
N ASP A 141 9.79 -2.69 7.96
CA ASP A 141 9.89 -1.23 8.08
C ASP A 141 9.21 -0.71 9.36
N CYS A 142 7.99 -1.17 9.65
CA CYS A 142 7.28 -0.84 10.88
C CYS A 142 8.07 -1.30 12.12
N ALA A 143 8.63 -2.51 12.11
CA ALA A 143 9.43 -3.03 13.21
C ALA A 143 10.72 -2.23 13.42
N SER A 144 11.40 -1.84 12.34
CA SER A 144 12.64 -1.04 12.39
C SER A 144 12.43 0.35 13.01
N ARG A 145 11.23 0.90 12.85
CA ARG A 145 10.78 2.16 13.48
C ARG A 145 10.27 1.97 14.91
N GLN A 146 10.50 0.79 15.51
CA GLN A 146 10.01 0.40 16.84
C GLN A 146 8.47 0.46 16.95
N GLY A 147 7.78 0.21 15.84
CA GLY A 147 6.32 0.23 15.77
C GLY A 147 5.65 -1.02 16.35
N CYS A 148 4.35 -1.15 16.12
CA CYS A 148 3.54 -2.28 16.59
C CYS A 148 4.09 -3.65 16.16
N CYS A 149 4.68 -3.74 14.96
CA CYS A 149 5.26 -4.98 14.44
C CYS A 149 6.49 -5.46 15.22
N ALA A 150 7.28 -4.55 15.81
CA ALA A 150 8.40 -4.96 16.68
C ALA A 150 7.92 -5.58 18.01
N ARG A 151 6.76 -5.13 18.50
CA ARG A 151 6.20 -5.60 19.78
C ARG A 151 5.26 -6.79 19.65
N GLY A 152 4.85 -7.15 18.43
CA GLY A 152 3.91 -8.24 18.19
C GLY A 152 2.51 -8.00 18.78
N CYS A 153 2.10 -6.74 19.02
CA CYS A 153 0.80 -6.44 19.63
C CYS A 153 -0.41 -6.70 18.71
N GLY A 154 -0.17 -6.97 17.42
CA GLY A 154 -1.21 -7.30 16.44
C GLY A 154 -2.06 -6.11 15.95
N CYS A 155 -1.82 -4.89 16.44
CA CYS A 155 -2.62 -3.71 16.07
C CYS A 155 -2.61 -3.42 14.57
N CYS A 156 -1.48 -3.56 13.86
CA CYS A 156 -1.42 -3.28 12.41
C CYS A 156 -2.34 -4.19 11.57
N LEU A 157 -2.56 -5.43 12.02
CA LEU A 157 -3.41 -6.39 11.31
C LEU A 157 -4.87 -6.31 11.76
N ASN A 158 -5.10 -6.13 13.06
CA ASN A 158 -6.40 -6.30 13.69
C ASN A 158 -7.04 -4.96 14.10
N ARG A 159 -6.54 -3.83 13.57
CA ARG A 159 -7.11 -2.51 13.85
C ARG A 159 -8.58 -2.50 13.42
N LYS A 160 -9.46 -2.08 14.32
CA LYS A 160 -10.88 -1.85 14.00
C LYS A 160 -10.98 -0.50 13.29
N ILE A 161 -11.07 -0.54 11.97
CA ILE A 161 -11.23 0.65 11.14
C ILE A 161 -12.72 0.79 10.79
N ASP A 162 -13.22 2.03 10.81
CA ASP A 162 -14.57 2.33 10.36
C ASP A 162 -14.72 1.94 8.88
N PRO A 163 -15.78 1.22 8.47
CA PRO A 163 -16.01 0.86 7.07
C PRO A 163 -16.08 2.06 6.10
N THR A 164 -16.33 3.26 6.60
CA THR A 164 -16.29 4.50 5.80
C THR A 164 -14.86 5.02 5.59
N HIS A 165 -13.92 4.59 6.43
CA HIS A 165 -12.52 5.03 6.44
C HIS A 165 -11.54 3.95 5.92
N THR A 166 -11.93 3.21 4.87
CA THR A 166 -11.19 2.03 4.36
C THR A 166 -9.77 2.30 3.89
N LEU A 167 -9.42 3.54 3.53
CA LEU A 167 -8.05 3.91 3.15
C LEU A 167 -7.11 4.07 4.36
N GLY A 168 -7.63 4.00 5.59
CA GLY A 168 -6.85 4.07 6.82
C GLY A 168 -6.16 2.75 7.23
N VAL A 169 -6.08 1.74 6.35
CA VAL A 169 -5.42 0.48 6.64
C VAL A 169 -3.89 0.60 6.59
N GLY A 170 -3.20 -0.16 7.45
CA GLY A 170 -1.75 -0.37 7.36
C GLY A 170 -0.97 -0.28 8.67
N HIS A 171 0.34 -0.11 8.54
CA HIS A 171 1.26 0.01 9.67
C HIS A 171 1.16 1.34 10.39
N CYS A 172 1.47 1.31 11.69
CA CYS A 172 1.32 2.44 12.60
C CYS A 172 2.05 3.71 12.15
N THR A 173 1.38 4.85 12.38
CA THR A 173 1.94 6.20 12.32
C THR A 173 2.25 6.69 13.74
N PHE A 174 2.57 7.98 13.88
CA PHE A 174 2.77 8.62 15.19
C PHE A 174 1.49 8.65 16.05
N GLU A 175 0.31 8.58 15.41
CA GLU A 175 -1.00 8.63 16.05
C GLU A 175 -1.51 7.27 16.55
N CYS A 176 -0.76 6.19 16.34
CA CYS A 176 -1.13 4.90 16.89
C CYS A 176 -1.20 4.93 18.42
N ALA A 177 -2.39 4.81 18.98
CA ALA A 177 -2.63 4.77 20.42
C ALA A 177 -1.74 3.72 21.14
N CYS A 178 -1.57 2.53 20.55
CA CYS A 178 -0.68 1.49 21.07
C CYS A 178 0.80 1.95 21.09
N CYS A 179 1.29 2.58 20.02
CA CYS A 179 2.66 3.11 19.98
C CYS A 179 2.85 4.30 20.91
N ARG A 180 1.87 5.20 21.02
CA ARG A 180 1.88 6.32 21.96
C ARG A 180 2.04 5.82 23.40
N ARG A 181 1.20 4.86 23.82
CA ARG A 181 1.29 4.23 25.14
C ARG A 181 2.64 3.54 25.38
N ALA A 182 3.14 2.80 24.41
CA ALA A 182 4.43 2.11 24.52
C ALA A 182 5.62 3.08 24.60
N ARG A 183 5.53 4.21 23.89
CA ARG A 183 6.56 5.25 23.88
C ARG A 183 6.54 6.10 25.15
N GLY A 184 5.36 6.29 25.75
CA GLY A 184 5.20 6.93 27.07
C GLY A 184 5.23 8.47 27.05
N PHE A 185 5.19 9.08 25.87
CA PHE A 185 5.10 10.53 25.69
C PHE A 185 4.36 10.85 24.39
N ASP A 186 3.98 12.11 24.19
CA ASP A 186 3.43 12.61 22.93
C ASP A 186 4.52 13.28 22.09
N ILE A 187 4.38 13.20 20.76
CA ILE A 187 5.21 13.97 19.83
C ILE A 187 4.42 15.26 19.55
N SER A 188 5.08 16.41 19.61
CA SER A 188 4.43 17.67 19.25
C SER A 188 4.03 17.67 17.78
N THR A 189 3.08 18.51 17.41
CA THR A 189 2.66 18.67 16.01
C THR A 189 3.84 19.10 15.14
N GLU A 190 4.67 20.03 15.63
CA GLU A 190 5.84 20.55 14.94
C GLU A 190 6.89 19.44 14.68
N ASP A 191 7.14 18.57 15.66
CA ASP A 191 8.09 17.47 15.52
C ASP A 191 7.57 16.41 14.53
N LYS A 192 6.25 16.11 14.54
CA LYS A 192 5.65 15.21 13.55
C LYS A 192 5.81 15.76 12.13
N GLU A 193 5.47 17.03 11.93
CA GLU A 193 5.61 17.71 10.64
C GLU A 193 7.06 17.69 10.16
N LEU A 194 8.03 17.99 11.02
CA LEU A 194 9.44 17.95 10.71
C LEU A 194 9.91 16.55 10.31
N LEU A 195 9.58 15.53 11.11
CA LEU A 195 9.98 14.14 10.85
C LEU A 195 9.35 13.60 9.56
N ASN A 196 8.06 13.89 9.34
CA ASN A 196 7.35 13.52 8.12
C ASN A 196 7.95 14.22 6.91
N ALA A 197 8.22 15.53 6.98
CA ALA A 197 8.85 16.28 5.89
C ALA A 197 10.24 15.72 5.53
N GLN A 198 11.09 15.46 6.52
CA GLN A 198 12.41 14.87 6.31
C GLN A 198 12.33 13.47 5.68
N ARG A 199 11.39 12.64 6.14
CA ARG A 199 11.18 11.30 5.57
C ARG A 199 10.70 11.38 4.13
N ARG A 200 9.72 12.24 3.85
CA ARG A 200 9.15 12.44 2.51
C ARG A 200 10.20 12.96 1.56
N GLU A 201 11.00 13.94 1.99
CA GLU A 201 12.09 14.47 1.17
C GLU A 201 13.11 13.39 0.80
N LYS A 202 13.53 12.56 1.77
CA LYS A 202 14.39 11.40 1.47
C LYS A 202 13.74 10.45 0.46
N MET A 203 12.44 10.17 0.60
CA MET A 203 11.74 9.22 -0.27
C MET A 203 11.46 9.76 -1.69
N LYS A 204 11.26 11.07 -1.87
CA LYS A 204 11.03 11.71 -3.18
C LYS A 204 12.18 11.46 -4.17
N HIS A 205 13.41 11.53 -3.68
CA HIS A 205 14.62 11.34 -4.51
C HIS A 205 14.85 9.89 -4.94
N PHE A 206 14.05 8.95 -4.45
CA PHE A 206 14.11 7.55 -4.82
C PHE A 206 12.74 7.08 -5.33
N PRO A 207 12.41 7.30 -6.61
CA PRO A 207 11.23 6.72 -7.25
C PRO A 207 11.16 5.18 -7.15
N ILE A 208 12.31 4.56 -6.83
CA ILE A 208 12.49 3.11 -6.62
C ILE A 208 12.76 2.79 -5.13
N HIS A 209 12.41 3.70 -4.21
CA HIS A 209 12.53 3.47 -2.77
C HIS A 209 11.80 2.17 -2.43
N ARG A 210 12.47 1.26 -1.72
CA ARG A 210 11.97 -0.10 -1.49
C ARG A 210 10.55 -0.13 -0.93
N ILE A 211 10.20 0.82 -0.06
CA ILE A 211 8.87 0.90 0.57
C ILE A 211 7.82 1.36 -0.42
N ILE A 212 8.09 2.40 -1.21
CA ILE A 212 7.15 2.88 -2.24
C ILE A 212 6.95 1.79 -3.30
N ARG A 213 8.04 1.14 -3.73
CA ARG A 213 7.97 0.05 -4.70
C ARG A 213 7.10 -1.11 -4.20
N VAL A 214 7.25 -1.52 -2.94
CA VAL A 214 6.41 -2.58 -2.35
C VAL A 214 4.97 -2.10 -2.20
N SER A 215 4.71 -0.88 -1.72
CA SER A 215 3.36 -0.36 -1.51
C SER A 215 2.55 -0.25 -2.80
N ILE A 216 3.21 0.03 -3.93
CA ILE A 216 2.55 0.26 -5.22
C ILE A 216 2.55 -0.99 -6.10
N TRP A 217 3.65 -1.75 -6.12
CA TRP A 217 3.85 -2.85 -7.06
C TRP A 217 3.92 -4.24 -6.41
N GLY A 218 4.04 -4.31 -5.08
CA GLY A 218 4.35 -5.57 -4.37
C GLY A 218 5.76 -6.11 -4.63
N LEU A 219 6.65 -5.33 -5.27
CA LEU A 219 7.95 -5.83 -5.73
C LEU A 219 9.09 -5.58 -4.73
N VAL A 220 9.78 -6.67 -4.40
CA VAL A 220 11.05 -6.66 -3.65
C VAL A 220 12.22 -6.77 -4.64
N GLY A 221 13.32 -6.07 -4.37
CA GLY A 221 14.41 -5.86 -5.34
C GLY A 221 14.91 -7.16 -5.99
N ASP A 222 15.53 -8.01 -5.18
CA ASP A 222 16.23 -9.22 -5.66
C ASP A 222 15.44 -10.51 -5.42
N SER A 223 14.22 -10.43 -4.85
CA SER A 223 13.36 -11.60 -4.65
C SER A 223 12.42 -11.82 -5.84
N TYR A 224 12.31 -13.08 -6.24
CA TYR A 224 11.38 -13.58 -7.26
C TYR A 224 10.20 -14.34 -6.64
N ASP A 225 10.07 -14.32 -5.32
CA ASP A 225 8.91 -14.89 -4.64
C ASP A 225 7.65 -14.14 -5.07
N SER A 226 6.51 -14.83 -5.10
CA SER A 226 5.23 -14.18 -5.37
C SER A 226 4.99 -13.08 -4.31
N PRO A 227 4.66 -11.84 -4.70
CA PRO A 227 4.35 -10.76 -3.76
C PRO A 227 3.28 -11.12 -2.74
N PHE A 228 2.31 -11.97 -3.13
CA PHE A 228 1.24 -12.40 -2.23
C PHE A 228 1.70 -13.46 -1.21
N ASP A 229 2.70 -14.28 -1.55
CA ASP A 229 3.27 -15.26 -0.61
C ASP A 229 4.13 -14.57 0.45
N MET A 230 4.55 -13.34 0.20
CA MET A 230 5.29 -12.48 1.13
C MET A 230 4.37 -11.68 2.08
N ILE A 231 3.06 -11.91 2.06
CA ILE A 231 2.12 -11.25 2.97
C ILE A 231 2.07 -12.02 4.30
N ASP A 232 2.78 -11.48 5.30
CA ASP A 232 2.86 -12.01 6.65
C ASP A 232 1.60 -11.66 7.45
N ALA A 233 0.45 -12.20 7.04
CA ALA A 233 -0.75 -12.19 7.82
C ALA A 233 -0.89 -13.54 8.55
N PRO A 234 -0.78 -13.61 9.89
CA PRO A 234 -1.12 -14.84 10.60
C PRO A 234 -2.52 -15.32 10.17
N PRO A 235 -2.75 -16.64 10.02
CA PRO A 235 -4.04 -17.17 9.61
C PRO A 235 -5.11 -16.60 10.54
N THR A 236 -6.23 -16.17 9.96
CA THR A 236 -7.34 -15.64 10.75
C THR A 236 -7.76 -16.69 11.78
N TYR A 237 -8.25 -16.27 12.94
CA TYR A 237 -8.72 -17.21 13.97
C TYR A 237 -9.76 -18.21 13.41
N GLY A 238 -10.54 -17.80 12.39
CA GLY A 238 -11.46 -18.67 11.65
C GLY A 238 -10.78 -19.72 10.74
N GLN A 239 -9.59 -19.43 10.19
CA GLN A 239 -8.76 -20.42 9.49
C GLN A 239 -8.10 -21.40 10.48
N ILE A 240 -7.57 -20.91 11.60
CA ILE A 240 -7.02 -21.77 12.67
C ILE A 240 -8.09 -22.71 13.23
N ALA A 241 -9.34 -22.24 13.40
CA ALA A 241 -10.46 -23.06 13.83
C ALA A 241 -10.87 -24.12 12.79
N LYS A 242 -10.84 -23.77 11.50
CA LYS A 242 -11.10 -24.72 10.41
C LYS A 242 -9.99 -25.77 10.27
N ASP A 243 -8.74 -25.36 10.41
CA ASP A 243 -7.59 -26.25 10.32
C ASP A 243 -7.53 -27.21 11.52
N LYS A 244 -7.84 -26.72 12.73
CA LYS A 244 -8.01 -27.57 13.92
C LYS A 244 -9.16 -28.57 13.77
N ALA A 245 -10.29 -28.15 13.20
CA ALA A 245 -11.42 -29.05 12.93
C ALA A 245 -11.11 -30.09 11.84
N PHE A 246 -10.28 -29.74 10.87
CA PHE A 246 -9.83 -30.63 9.80
C PHE A 246 -8.82 -31.67 10.30
N VAL A 247 -7.89 -31.27 11.18
CA VAL A 247 -6.95 -32.17 11.85
C VAL A 247 -7.70 -33.16 12.76
N GLN A 248 -8.66 -32.68 13.57
CA GLN A 248 -9.46 -33.56 14.44
C GLN A 248 -10.38 -34.55 13.68
N LYS A 249 -10.71 -34.27 12.41
CA LYS A 249 -11.44 -35.21 11.55
C LYS A 249 -10.54 -36.30 10.97
N ARG A 250 -9.25 -36.01 10.75
CA ARG A 250 -8.27 -36.99 10.24
C ARG A 250 -7.87 -37.99 11.32
N ASP A 251 -7.79 -37.58 12.57
CA ASP A 251 -7.45 -38.46 13.70
C ASP A 251 -8.60 -39.40 14.14
N LYS A 252 -9.77 -39.31 13.49
CA LYS A 252 -10.97 -40.12 13.79
C LYS A 252 -11.37 -41.09 12.66
N THR A 253 -10.51 -41.24 11.66
CA THR A 253 -10.62 -42.20 10.55
C THR A 253 -9.39 -43.08 10.52
#